data_AF-A0A4Q3V8W8-F1
#
_entry.id   AF-A0A4Q3V8W8-F1
#
_cell.length_a   1.000
_cell.length_b   1.000
_cell.length_c   1.000
_cell.angle_alpha   90.00
_cell.angle_beta   90.00
_cell.angle_gamma   90.00
#
_symmetry.space_group_name_H-M   'P 1'
#
loop_
_entity.id
_entity.type
_entity.pdbx_description
1 polymer ?
#
loop_
_entity_poly.entity_id
_entity_poly.type
_entity_poly.pdbx_seq_one_letter_code
_entity_poly.pdbx_strand_id
1 'polypeptide(L)'
;MATRLEREEPDMAPARKGFRLRAVLAGFLLCFPVVYSVSTQGTSGIFSLMVAPVSALLMLIIANVFLRKISTKLAFTQTDLIVVFIIVSIAASVGGEYSGMAHGGSASYPFHAKWNGTVKDKILPNVPDWLAIKDIKLVEDATGGGKSIGYTFSRISTYLPVWVGFGGLMAAICFAMLCINSLMRGAWCERERLTFPLIQLPVAMCEDGGRGGMWKSR
;
A
#
# COMPACT_ATOMS: atom_id res chain seq x y z
N MET A 1 36.03 6.74 45.84
CA MET A 1 35.02 7.78 45.57
C MET A 1 34.23 7.31 44.37
N ALA A 2 33.00 6.86 44.61
CA ALA A 2 32.17 6.13 43.67
C ALA A 2 31.40 7.08 42.75
N THR A 3 31.46 6.85 41.44
CA THR A 3 30.40 7.26 40.51
C THR A 3 29.86 6.00 39.86
N ARG A 4 28.92 5.40 40.60
CA ARG A 4 28.05 4.33 40.13
C ARG A 4 27.17 4.96 39.04
N LEU A 5 27.47 4.69 37.78
CA LEU A 5 26.52 4.94 36.70
C LEU A 5 25.32 4.05 37.00
N GLU A 6 24.25 4.65 37.49
CA GLU A 6 22.94 4.03 37.57
C GLU A 6 22.55 3.65 36.15
N ARG A 7 22.80 2.39 35.81
CA ARG A 7 22.19 1.75 34.66
C ARG A 7 20.71 1.71 35.00
N GLU A 8 19.95 2.67 34.47
CA GLU A 8 18.50 2.58 34.43
C GLU A 8 18.14 1.16 33.99
N GLU A 9 17.37 0.47 34.83
CA GLU A 9 16.81 -0.82 34.48
C GLU A 9 16.09 -0.66 33.14
N PRO A 10 16.24 -1.58 32.18
CA PRO A 10 15.51 -1.49 30.93
C PRO A 10 14.03 -1.55 31.30
N ASP A 11 13.35 -0.41 31.19
CA ASP A 11 11.89 -0.32 31.22
C ASP A 11 11.37 -1.50 30.43
N MET A 12 10.63 -2.39 31.12
CA MET A 12 10.23 -3.71 30.64
C MET A 12 9.44 -3.51 29.36
N ALA A 13 10.16 -3.49 28.23
CA ALA A 13 9.60 -3.15 26.94
C ALA A 13 8.37 -4.05 26.75
N PRO A 14 7.19 -3.46 26.55
CA PRO A 14 5.94 -4.20 26.61
C PRO A 14 6.07 -5.43 25.70
N ALA A 15 5.79 -6.61 26.27
CA ALA A 15 5.96 -7.88 25.58
C ALA A 15 5.35 -7.77 24.18
N ARG A 16 6.20 -7.84 23.15
CA ARG A 16 5.80 -7.66 21.75
C ARG A 16 4.79 -8.76 21.41
N LYS A 17 3.50 -8.44 21.49
CA LYS A 17 2.45 -9.34 20.99
C LYS A 17 2.67 -9.46 19.49
N GLY A 18 3.03 -10.66 19.03
CA GLY A 18 3.15 -10.96 17.61
C GLY A 18 1.84 -10.64 16.88
N PHE A 19 1.95 -10.14 15.66
CA PHE A 19 0.80 -9.95 14.80
C PHE A 19 0.23 -11.31 14.38
N ARG A 20 -1.08 -11.36 14.14
CA ARG A 20 -1.76 -12.61 13.73
C ARG A 20 -1.88 -12.65 12.20
N LEU A 21 -1.75 -13.83 11.59
CA LEU A 21 -1.88 -14.02 10.13
C LEU A 21 -3.17 -13.41 9.56
N ARG A 22 -4.26 -13.47 10.31
CA ARG A 22 -5.55 -12.84 9.94
C ARG A 22 -5.45 -11.33 9.68
N ALA A 23 -4.53 -10.61 10.34
CA ALA A 23 -4.33 -9.19 10.14
C ALA A 23 -3.72 -8.94 8.76
N VAL A 24 -2.75 -9.77 8.39
CA VAL A 24 -2.14 -9.74 7.06
C VAL A 24 -3.19 -10.05 5.98
N LEU A 25 -3.97 -11.12 6.17
CA LEU A 25 -5.05 -11.48 5.25
C LEU A 25 -6.10 -10.37 5.12
N ALA A 26 -6.53 -9.77 6.24
CA ALA A 26 -7.47 -8.65 6.23
C ALA A 26 -6.89 -7.43 5.51
N GLY A 27 -5.60 -7.14 5.71
CA GLY A 27 -4.90 -6.08 4.98
C GLY A 27 -4.93 -6.31 3.47
N PHE A 28 -4.53 -7.50 3.01
CA PHE A 28 -4.56 -7.85 1.58
C PHE A 28 -5.98 -7.83 0.99
N LEU A 29 -7.00 -8.26 1.74
CA LEU A 29 -8.40 -8.18 1.33
C LEU A 29 -8.86 -6.73 1.16
N LEU A 30 -8.48 -5.85 2.09
CA LEU A 30 -8.81 -4.43 2.05
C LEU A 30 -8.02 -3.66 1.00
N CYS A 31 -6.90 -4.19 0.50
CA CYS A 31 -6.20 -3.57 -0.63
C CYS A 31 -7.12 -3.35 -1.83
N PHE A 32 -8.01 -4.31 -2.15
CA PHE A 32 -8.87 -4.20 -3.32
C PHE A 32 -9.79 -2.96 -3.28
N PRO A 33 -10.67 -2.78 -2.28
CA PRO A 33 -11.53 -1.60 -2.22
C PRO A 33 -10.74 -0.29 -2.01
N VAL A 34 -9.61 -0.34 -1.28
CA VAL A 34 -8.76 0.85 -1.05
C VAL A 34 -8.11 1.31 -2.34
N VAL A 35 -7.41 0.43 -3.05
CA VAL A 35 -6.75 0.75 -4.32
C VAL A 35 -7.78 1.16 -5.36
N TYR A 36 -8.92 0.46 -5.43
CA TYR A 36 -10.02 0.85 -6.30
C TYR A 36 -10.44 2.30 -6.03
N SER A 37 -10.73 2.65 -4.78
CA SER A 37 -11.18 4.00 -4.41
C SER A 37 -10.18 5.09 -4.81
N VAL A 38 -8.88 4.88 -4.59
CA VAL A 38 -7.83 5.86 -4.92
C VAL A 38 -7.63 5.93 -6.44
N SER A 39 -7.62 4.79 -7.13
CA SER A 39 -7.44 4.75 -8.59
C SER A 39 -8.58 5.39 -9.38
N THR A 40 -9.81 5.37 -8.82
CA THR A 40 -10.98 6.01 -9.43
C THR A 40 -11.12 7.49 -9.06
N GLN A 41 -10.26 8.01 -8.18
CA GLN A 41 -10.31 9.39 -7.76
C GLN A 41 -9.73 10.28 -8.87
N GLY A 42 -10.48 11.29 -9.32
CA GLY A 42 -10.03 12.21 -10.38
C GLY A 42 -8.96 13.22 -9.93
N THR A 43 -8.48 13.11 -8.69
CA THR A 43 -7.47 13.99 -8.08
C THR A 43 -6.38 13.13 -7.47
N SER A 44 -5.15 13.65 -7.39
CA SER A 44 -4.03 12.93 -6.77
C SER A 44 -4.36 12.50 -5.34
N GLY A 45 -4.01 11.27 -5.00
CA GLY A 45 -4.25 10.69 -3.67
C GLY A 45 -3.14 10.99 -2.65
N ILE A 46 -2.10 11.73 -3.05
CA ILE A 46 -0.89 11.99 -2.26
C ILE A 46 -1.08 13.21 -1.34
N PHE A 47 -2.12 13.17 -0.50
CA PHE A 47 -2.31 14.17 0.56
C PHE A 47 -1.63 13.73 1.86
N SER A 48 -1.30 14.70 2.72
CA SER A 48 -0.67 14.47 4.02
C SER A 48 -1.38 13.39 4.85
N LEU A 49 -2.72 13.37 4.84
CA LEU A 49 -3.50 12.28 5.41
C LEU A 49 -4.19 11.49 4.30
N MET A 50 -3.81 10.22 4.14
CA MET A 50 -4.40 9.35 3.13
C MET A 50 -5.82 8.94 3.55
N VAL A 51 -6.83 9.53 2.90
CA VAL A 51 -8.24 9.32 3.24
C VAL A 51 -8.63 7.84 3.14
N ALA A 52 -8.34 7.17 2.04
CA ALA A 52 -8.78 5.79 1.81
C ALA A 52 -8.24 4.77 2.86
N PRO A 53 -6.92 4.74 3.18
CA PRO A 53 -6.39 3.92 4.28
C PRO A 53 -7.01 4.23 5.64
N VAL A 54 -7.21 5.51 5.97
CA VAL A 54 -7.80 5.92 7.26
C VAL A 54 -9.28 5.51 7.34
N SER A 55 -10.03 5.69 6.25
CA SER A 55 -11.42 5.23 6.15
C SER A 55 -11.51 3.72 6.26
N ALA A 56 -10.63 2.96 5.61
CA ALA A 56 -10.60 1.50 5.72
C ALA A 56 -10.27 1.05 7.15
N LEU A 57 -9.32 1.70 7.82
CA LEU A 57 -9.01 1.45 9.22
C LEU A 57 -10.20 1.75 10.13
N LEU A 58 -10.89 2.88 9.91
CA LEU A 58 -12.09 3.25 10.67
C LEU A 58 -13.19 2.19 10.52
N MET A 59 -13.47 1.77 9.28
CA MET A 59 -14.43 0.71 8.99
C MET A 59 -14.04 -0.61 9.67
N LEU A 60 -12.76 -0.96 9.68
CA LEU A 60 -12.27 -2.15 10.36
C LEU A 60 -12.40 -2.04 11.89
N ILE A 61 -12.19 -0.86 12.48
CA ILE A 61 -12.40 -0.62 13.91
C ILE A 61 -13.88 -0.80 14.26
N ILE A 62 -14.78 -0.22 13.47
CA ILE A 62 -16.22 -0.38 13.64
C ILE A 62 -16.59 -1.87 13.56
N ALA A 63 -16.10 -2.59 12.54
CA ALA A 63 -16.29 -4.03 12.43
C ALA A 63 -15.70 -4.79 13.64
N ASN A 64 -14.56 -4.36 14.17
CA ASN A 64 -13.90 -4.97 15.32
C ASN A 64 -14.72 -4.85 16.61
N VAL A 65 -15.47 -3.75 16.79
CA VAL A 65 -16.41 -3.59 17.91
C VAL A 65 -17.49 -4.67 17.86
N PHE A 66 -18.06 -4.93 16.68
CA PHE A 66 -19.05 -6.00 16.50
C PHE A 66 -18.45 -7.40 16.66
N LEU A 67 -17.28 -7.66 16.05
CA LEU A 67 -16.57 -8.94 16.18
C LEU A 67 -16.28 -9.29 17.63
N ARG A 68 -15.96 -8.30 18.47
CA ARG A 68 -15.70 -8.51 19.89
C ARG A 68 -16.94 -8.89 20.69
N LYS A 69 -18.14 -8.45 20.27
CA LYS A 69 -19.41 -8.90 20.86
C LYS A 69 -19.68 -10.38 20.58
N ILE A 70 -19.20 -10.88 19.43
CA ILE A 70 -19.33 -12.28 19.02
C ILE A 70 -18.24 -13.13 19.70
N SER A 71 -16.97 -12.72 19.61
CA SER A 71 -15.85 -13.42 20.23
C SER A 71 -14.64 -12.51 20.44
N THR A 72 -14.15 -12.46 21.68
CA THR A 72 -12.90 -11.77 22.03
C THR A 72 -11.68 -12.40 21.36
N LYS A 73 -11.75 -13.68 20.99
CA LYS A 73 -10.68 -14.37 20.24
C LYS A 73 -10.59 -13.85 18.80
N LEU A 74 -11.72 -13.55 18.18
CA LEU A 74 -11.80 -13.04 16.80
C LEU A 74 -11.48 -11.55 16.67
N ALA A 75 -11.65 -10.77 17.74
CA ALA A 75 -11.35 -9.35 17.74
C ALA A 75 -9.86 -9.05 17.45
N PHE A 76 -9.61 -8.11 16.55
CA PHE A 76 -8.32 -7.54 16.21
C PHE A 76 -7.72 -6.77 17.40
N THR A 77 -6.42 -6.95 17.59
CA THR A 77 -5.61 -6.21 18.56
C THR A 77 -5.11 -4.89 17.96
N GLN A 78 -4.57 -3.99 18.79
CA GLN A 78 -3.92 -2.77 18.31
C GLN A 78 -2.82 -3.07 17.28
N THR A 79 -1.95 -4.05 17.56
CA THR A 79 -0.91 -4.49 16.63
C THR A 79 -1.49 -4.99 15.32
N ASP A 80 -2.58 -5.78 15.36
CA ASP A 80 -3.22 -6.27 14.14
C ASP A 80 -3.77 -5.10 13.28
N LEU A 81 -4.43 -4.12 13.91
CA LEU A 81 -4.98 -2.94 13.21
C LEU A 81 -3.87 -2.07 12.59
N ILE A 82 -2.76 -1.88 13.29
CA ILE A 82 -1.59 -1.16 12.78
C ILE A 82 -1.01 -1.89 11.56
N VAL A 83 -0.88 -3.22 11.61
CA VAL A 83 -0.39 -3.99 10.46
C VAL A 83 -1.31 -3.85 9.25
N VAL A 84 -2.63 -3.94 9.45
CA VAL A 84 -3.60 -3.70 8.37
C VAL A 84 -3.40 -2.31 7.78
N PHE A 85 -3.33 -1.29 8.64
CA PHE A 85 -3.15 0.11 8.22
C PHE A 85 -1.87 0.30 7.39
N ILE A 86 -0.75 -0.31 7.79
CA ILE A 86 0.52 -0.27 7.02
C ILE A 86 0.32 -0.89 5.63
N ILE A 87 -0.27 -2.08 5.56
CA ILE A 87 -0.50 -2.80 4.29
C ILE A 87 -1.36 -1.96 3.35
N VAL A 88 -2.51 -1.46 3.82
CA VAL A 88 -3.42 -0.70 2.96
C VAL A 88 -2.88 0.68 2.60
N SER A 89 -2.05 1.31 3.45
CA SER A 89 -1.40 2.58 3.13
C SER A 89 -0.38 2.42 2.02
N ILE A 90 0.49 1.41 2.10
CA ILE A 90 1.45 1.09 1.03
C ILE A 90 0.71 0.75 -0.26
N ALA A 91 -0.34 -0.08 -0.18
CA ALA A 91 -1.14 -0.44 -1.33
C ALA A 91 -1.81 0.78 -1.97
N ALA A 92 -2.37 1.69 -1.18
CA ALA A 92 -2.95 2.94 -1.67
C ALA A 92 -1.91 3.84 -2.35
N SER A 93 -0.70 3.97 -1.79
CA SER A 93 0.36 4.80 -2.38
C SER A 93 0.84 4.25 -3.72
N VAL A 94 1.07 2.93 -3.80
CA VAL A 94 1.55 2.28 -5.03
C VAL A 94 0.43 2.14 -6.05
N GLY A 95 -0.71 1.60 -5.63
CA GLY A 95 -1.84 1.29 -6.50
C GLY A 95 -2.68 2.50 -6.89
N GLY A 96 -2.65 3.58 -6.11
CA GLY A 96 -3.41 4.80 -6.39
C GLY A 96 -2.79 5.66 -7.49
N GLU A 97 -1.50 5.96 -7.38
CA GLU A 97 -0.82 6.90 -8.29
C GLU A 97 0.05 6.20 -9.33
N TYR A 98 0.86 5.22 -8.91
CA TYR A 98 1.86 4.60 -9.77
C TYR A 98 1.29 3.54 -10.71
N SER A 99 0.14 2.96 -10.38
CA SER A 99 -0.56 2.03 -11.28
C SER A 99 -0.92 2.69 -12.61
N GLY A 100 -1.33 3.96 -12.58
CA GLY A 100 -1.61 4.77 -13.77
C GLY A 100 -0.36 5.00 -14.63
N MET A 101 0.80 5.22 -14.00
CA MET A 101 2.08 5.34 -14.71
C MET A 101 2.53 4.01 -15.33
N ALA A 102 2.40 2.91 -14.61
CA ALA A 102 2.78 1.58 -15.11
C ALA A 102 1.87 1.13 -16.26
N HIS A 103 0.55 1.23 -16.06
CA HIS A 103 -0.43 0.86 -17.08
C HIS A 103 -0.36 1.81 -18.29
N GLY A 104 -0.35 3.13 -18.03
CA GLY A 104 -0.22 4.14 -19.06
C GLY A 104 1.08 4.02 -19.85
N GLY A 105 2.21 3.76 -19.19
CA GLY A 105 3.50 3.54 -19.84
C GLY A 105 3.49 2.31 -20.76
N SER A 106 2.91 1.20 -20.31
CA SER A 106 2.82 -0.03 -21.11
C SER A 106 1.96 0.10 -22.37
N ALA A 107 0.97 0.99 -22.33
CA ALA A 107 0.08 1.32 -23.44
C ALA A 107 0.58 2.49 -24.31
N SER A 108 1.42 3.37 -23.76
CA SER A 108 1.82 4.62 -24.45
C SER A 108 2.63 4.35 -25.71
N TYR A 109 3.61 3.45 -25.67
CA TYR A 109 4.47 3.15 -26.82
C TYR A 109 3.69 2.66 -28.06
N PRO A 110 2.79 1.67 -27.97
CA PRO A 110 2.00 1.23 -29.12
C PRO A 110 0.99 2.29 -29.58
N PHE A 111 0.44 3.13 -28.69
CA PHE A 111 -0.41 4.26 -29.09
C PHE A 111 0.36 5.31 -29.90
N HIS A 112 1.58 5.66 -29.48
CA HIS A 112 2.42 6.62 -30.21
C HIS A 112 2.92 6.06 -31.55
N ALA A 113 3.15 4.74 -31.63
CA ALA A 113 3.55 4.06 -32.86
C ALA A 113 2.50 4.16 -33.99
N LYS A 114 1.22 4.45 -33.69
CA LYS A 114 0.19 4.68 -34.71
C LYS A 114 0.48 5.90 -35.59
N TRP A 115 1.01 6.96 -35.00
CA TRP A 115 1.14 8.27 -35.66
C TRP A 115 2.59 8.71 -35.84
N ASN A 116 3.54 8.02 -35.18
CA ASN A 116 4.96 8.32 -35.25
C ASN A 116 5.76 7.12 -35.77
N GLY A 117 6.22 7.21 -37.02
CA GLY A 117 7.04 6.18 -37.67
C GLY A 117 8.37 5.90 -36.94
N THR A 118 8.97 6.91 -36.30
CA THR A 118 10.20 6.70 -35.50
C THR A 118 9.93 5.82 -34.30
N VAL A 119 8.80 6.03 -33.60
CA VAL A 119 8.41 5.18 -32.47
C VAL A 119 8.12 3.77 -32.95
N LYS A 120 7.40 3.63 -34.06
CA LYS A 120 7.03 2.33 -34.65
C LYS A 120 8.25 1.51 -35.10
N ASP A 121 9.20 2.14 -35.79
CA ASP A 121 10.27 1.43 -36.48
C ASP A 121 11.55 1.32 -35.64
N LYS A 122 11.80 2.29 -34.73
CA LYS A 122 13.05 2.36 -33.96
C LYS A 122 12.90 2.16 -32.46
N ILE A 123 11.75 2.51 -31.87
CA ILE A 123 11.57 2.43 -30.40
C ILE A 123 10.85 1.15 -30.02
N LEU A 124 9.60 0.99 -30.45
CA LEU A 124 8.71 -0.11 -30.06
C LEU A 124 9.32 -1.52 -30.27
N PRO A 125 10.05 -1.81 -31.37
CA PRO A 125 10.66 -3.13 -31.56
C PRO A 125 11.75 -3.44 -30.52
N ASN A 126 12.44 -2.41 -30.04
CA ASN A 126 13.52 -2.50 -29.06
C ASN A 126 13.05 -2.42 -27.60
N VAL A 127 11.75 -2.16 -27.36
CA VAL A 127 11.19 -2.20 -26.00
C VAL A 127 11.04 -3.65 -25.55
N PRO A 128 11.48 -4.01 -24.33
CA PRO A 128 11.27 -5.35 -23.79
C PRO A 128 9.78 -5.69 -23.62
N ASP A 129 9.42 -6.95 -23.85
CA ASP A 129 8.01 -7.40 -23.75
C ASP A 129 7.46 -7.34 -22.31
N TRP A 130 8.34 -7.27 -21.30
CA TRP A 130 7.95 -7.05 -19.90
C TRP A 130 7.65 -5.58 -19.57
N LEU A 131 7.96 -4.64 -20.47
CA LEU A 131 7.78 -3.20 -20.23
C LEU A 131 6.59 -2.61 -21.01
N ALA A 132 6.29 -3.15 -22.20
CA ALA A 132 5.19 -2.65 -23.02
C ALA A 132 4.51 -3.77 -23.81
N ILE A 133 3.20 -3.60 -24.03
CA ILE A 133 2.42 -4.46 -24.92
C ILE A 133 2.61 -3.92 -26.35
N LYS A 134 3.19 -4.71 -27.24
CA LYS A 134 3.50 -4.24 -28.61
C LYS A 134 2.28 -4.22 -29.54
N ASP A 135 1.30 -5.08 -29.30
CA ASP A 135 0.08 -5.15 -30.11
C ASP A 135 -0.95 -4.12 -29.62
N ILE A 136 -1.19 -3.11 -30.47
CA ILE A 136 -2.16 -2.05 -30.22
C ILE A 136 -3.59 -2.57 -30.06
N LYS A 137 -3.96 -3.68 -30.73
CA LYS A 137 -5.30 -4.26 -30.60
C LYS A 137 -5.55 -4.79 -29.19
N LEU A 138 -4.51 -5.34 -28.54
CA LEU A 138 -4.60 -5.84 -27.16
C LEU A 138 -4.73 -4.67 -26.18
N VAL A 139 -4.00 -3.58 -26.42
CA VAL A 139 -4.13 -2.36 -25.62
C VAL A 139 -5.53 -1.75 -25.74
N GLU A 140 -6.07 -1.65 -26.96
CA GLU A 140 -7.42 -1.15 -27.20
C GLU A 140 -8.48 -2.05 -26.55
N ASP A 141 -8.33 -3.38 -26.64
CA ASP A 141 -9.21 -4.34 -25.97
C ASP A 141 -9.19 -4.18 -24.44
N ALA A 142 -8.05 -3.86 -23.84
CA ALA A 142 -7.93 -3.55 -22.41
C ALA A 142 -8.75 -2.32 -22.01
N THR A 143 -8.77 -1.30 -22.88
CA THR A 143 -9.45 -0.02 -22.60
C THR A 143 -10.95 -0.02 -22.92
N GLY A 144 -11.43 -0.95 -23.75
CA GLY A 144 -12.79 -0.93 -24.30
C GLY A 144 -13.93 -1.28 -23.32
N GLY A 145 -13.62 -1.84 -22.14
CA GLY A 145 -14.61 -2.19 -21.12
C GLY A 145 -15.69 -3.21 -21.58
N GLY A 146 -16.72 -3.42 -20.74
CA GLY A 146 -17.91 -4.22 -21.11
C GLY A 146 -17.69 -5.73 -21.28
N LYS A 147 -16.53 -6.26 -20.89
CA LYS A 147 -16.21 -7.70 -20.97
C LYS A 147 -16.56 -8.43 -19.67
N SER A 148 -16.88 -9.71 -19.78
CA SER A 148 -17.14 -10.58 -18.61
C SER A 148 -15.84 -10.87 -17.84
N ILE A 149 -15.96 -11.21 -16.56
CA ILE A 149 -14.81 -11.58 -15.72
C ILE A 149 -14.00 -12.75 -16.32
N GLY A 150 -14.69 -13.72 -16.93
CA GLY A 150 -14.05 -14.88 -17.57
C GLY A 150 -13.20 -14.49 -18.80
N TYR A 151 -13.62 -13.46 -19.54
CA TYR A 151 -12.82 -12.89 -20.62
C TYR A 151 -11.56 -12.22 -20.09
N THR A 152 -11.66 -11.46 -19.00
CA THR A 152 -10.48 -10.83 -18.37
C THR A 152 -9.46 -11.88 -17.93
N PHE A 153 -9.91 -12.99 -17.31
CA PHE A 153 -9.03 -14.08 -16.91
C PHE A 153 -8.36 -14.78 -18.09
N SER A 154 -9.03 -14.94 -19.25
CA SER A 154 -8.41 -15.56 -20.42
C SER A 154 -7.29 -14.73 -21.03
N ARG A 155 -7.28 -13.42 -20.78
CA ARG A 155 -6.22 -12.50 -21.23
C ARG A 155 -5.10 -12.28 -20.21
N ILE A 156 -5.15 -12.94 -19.06
CA ILE A 156 -4.16 -12.70 -17.99
C ILE A 156 -2.73 -12.97 -18.43
N SER A 157 -2.51 -13.99 -19.29
CA SER A 157 -1.19 -14.34 -19.81
C SER A 157 -0.54 -13.22 -20.63
N THR A 158 -1.34 -12.36 -21.25
CA THR A 158 -0.86 -11.21 -22.01
C THR A 158 -0.33 -10.10 -21.10
N TYR A 159 -1.02 -9.83 -19.98
CA TYR A 159 -0.70 -8.73 -19.08
C TYR A 159 0.29 -9.13 -17.98
N LEU A 160 0.36 -10.42 -17.65
CA LEU A 160 1.16 -10.94 -16.54
C LEU A 160 2.65 -10.56 -16.64
N PRO A 161 3.34 -10.65 -17.80
CA PRO A 161 4.74 -10.26 -17.91
C PRO A 161 4.97 -8.78 -17.56
N VAL A 162 4.06 -7.91 -17.99
CA VAL A 162 4.12 -6.47 -17.70
C VAL A 162 3.87 -6.19 -16.22
N TRP A 163 2.86 -6.84 -15.63
CA TRP A 163 2.58 -6.71 -14.20
C TRP A 163 3.71 -7.23 -13.33
N VAL A 164 4.34 -8.35 -13.70
CA VAL A 164 5.48 -8.90 -12.97
C VAL A 164 6.71 -7.99 -13.12
N GLY A 165 6.97 -7.45 -14.31
CA GLY A 165 8.06 -6.51 -14.54
C GLY A 165 7.95 -5.25 -13.70
N PHE A 166 6.82 -4.54 -13.80
CA PHE A 166 6.56 -3.35 -12.98
C PHE A 166 6.41 -3.66 -11.49
N GLY A 167 5.82 -4.81 -11.15
CA GLY A 167 5.71 -5.28 -9.77
C GLY A 167 7.08 -5.53 -9.13
N GLY A 168 8.01 -6.14 -9.86
CA GLY A 168 9.39 -6.33 -9.43
C GLY A 168 10.13 -5.01 -9.25
N LEU A 169 9.96 -4.07 -10.19
CA LEU A 169 10.53 -2.72 -10.07
C LEU A 169 9.99 -2.00 -8.81
N MET A 170 8.68 -2.03 -8.58
CA MET A 170 8.07 -1.42 -7.39
C MET A 170 8.53 -2.09 -6.11
N ALA A 171 8.64 -3.42 -6.08
CA ALA A 171 9.18 -4.14 -4.94
C ALA A 171 10.63 -3.73 -4.63
N ALA A 172 11.47 -3.55 -5.66
CA ALA A 172 12.85 -3.08 -5.50
C ALA A 172 12.91 -1.64 -4.94
N ILE A 173 12.04 -0.74 -5.44
CA ILE A 173 11.96 0.65 -4.94
C ILE A 173 11.49 0.67 -3.48
N CYS A 174 10.44 -0.07 -3.14
CA CYS A 174 9.97 -0.19 -1.76
C CYS A 174 11.05 -0.77 -0.85
N PHE A 175 11.80 -1.77 -1.32
CA PHE A 175 12.92 -2.34 -0.57
C PHE A 175 14.04 -1.32 -0.34
N ALA A 176 14.44 -0.58 -1.37
CA ALA A 176 15.43 0.49 -1.24
C ALA A 176 14.98 1.57 -0.25
N MET A 177 13.70 1.97 -0.28
CA MET A 177 13.12 2.90 0.70
C MET A 177 13.15 2.33 2.12
N LEU A 178 12.87 1.03 2.30
CA LEU A 178 12.99 0.39 3.61
C LEU A 178 14.44 0.41 4.12
N CYS A 179 15.43 0.15 3.26
CA CYS A 179 16.84 0.26 3.61
C CYS A 179 17.22 1.68 4.05
N ILE A 180 16.79 2.69 3.30
CA ILE A 180 17.03 4.11 3.64
C ILE A 180 16.37 4.47 4.97
N ASN A 181 15.11 4.09 5.16
CA ASN A 181 14.40 4.31 6.43
C ASN A 181 15.12 3.64 7.61
N SER A 182 15.70 2.45 7.42
CA SER A 182 16.48 1.77 8.45
C SER A 182 17.77 2.51 8.79
N LEU A 183 18.49 3.03 7.79
CA LEU A 183 19.73 3.79 8.00
C LEU A 183 19.46 5.14 8.66
N MET A 184 18.43 5.85 8.21
CA MET A 184 18.07 7.18 8.68
C MET A 184 17.32 7.17 10.01
N ARG A 185 16.87 6.00 10.49
CA ARG A 185 16.07 5.88 11.73
C ARG A 185 16.70 6.59 12.91
N GLY A 186 17.99 6.39 13.16
CA GLY A 186 18.69 7.05 14.28
C GLY A 186 18.80 8.56 14.10
N ALA A 187 19.16 9.01 12.89
CA ALA A 187 19.27 10.44 12.57
C ALA A 187 17.94 11.17 12.77
N TRP A 188 16.84 10.64 12.23
CA TRP A 188 15.53 11.28 12.31
C TRP A 188 14.91 11.19 13.69
N CYS A 189 14.96 10.03 14.35
CA CYS A 189 14.30 9.85 15.66
C CYS A 189 15.07 10.50 16.80
N GLU A 190 16.40 10.38 16.82
CA GLU A 190 17.20 10.74 18.02
C GLU A 190 17.82 12.13 17.88
N ARG A 191 18.45 12.41 16.73
CA ARG A 191 19.21 13.64 16.50
C ARG A 191 18.32 14.80 16.07
N GLU A 192 17.48 14.58 15.06
CA GLU A 192 16.62 15.63 14.49
C GLU A 192 15.25 15.70 15.17
N ARG A 193 14.85 14.63 15.88
CA ARG A 193 13.55 14.51 16.55
C ARG A 193 12.40 14.86 15.61
N LEU A 194 12.47 14.34 14.39
CA LEU A 194 11.47 14.60 13.37
C LEU A 194 10.10 14.11 13.86
N THR A 195 9.15 15.03 13.98
CA THR A 195 7.78 14.70 14.37
C THR A 195 7.06 14.04 13.19
N PHE A 196 6.37 12.93 13.43
CA PHE A 196 5.55 12.23 12.45
C PHE A 196 4.05 12.46 12.74
N PRO A 197 3.49 13.65 12.47
CA PRO A 197 2.11 13.97 12.84
C PRO A 197 1.07 13.09 12.11
N LEU A 198 1.39 12.63 10.91
CA LEU A 198 0.46 11.91 10.03
C LEU A 198 0.11 10.52 10.57
N ILE A 199 1.00 9.89 11.34
CA ILE A 199 0.75 8.57 11.95
C ILE A 199 0.01 8.67 13.28
N GLN A 200 -0.04 9.85 13.92
CA GLN A 200 -0.62 10.01 15.25
C GLN A 200 -2.10 9.64 15.28
N LEU A 201 -2.87 10.13 14.30
CA LEU A 201 -4.29 9.83 14.22
C LEU A 201 -4.55 8.32 14.01
N PRO A 202 -3.97 7.64 12.99
CA PRO A 202 -4.13 6.19 12.84
C PRO A 202 -3.68 5.38 14.05
N VAL A 203 -2.59 5.78 14.70
CA VAL A 203 -2.09 5.10 15.91
C VAL A 203 -3.07 5.26 17.07
N ALA A 204 -3.57 6.48 17.32
CA ALA A 204 -4.58 6.77 18.33
C ALA A 204 -5.89 6.01 18.06
N MET A 205 -6.31 5.90 16.80
CA MET A 205 -7.46 5.09 16.39
C MET A 205 -7.30 3.61 16.78
N CYS A 206 -6.08 3.07 16.72
CA CYS A 206 -5.80 1.66 17.00
C CYS A 206 -5.66 1.31 18.48
N GLU A 207 -5.51 2.31 19.37
CA GLU A 207 -5.31 2.10 20.81
C GLU A 207 -6.38 1.18 21.43
N ASP A 208 -5.93 0.26 22.28
CA ASP A 208 -6.77 -0.77 22.90
C ASP A 208 -7.60 -1.60 21.90
N GLY A 209 -7.14 -1.70 20.64
CA GLY A 209 -7.86 -2.37 19.57
C GLY A 209 -9.11 -1.60 19.11
N GLY A 210 -9.06 -0.26 19.16
CA GLY A 210 -10.17 0.63 18.78
C GLY A 210 -11.04 1.09 19.95
N ARG A 211 -10.52 1.05 21.19
CA ARG A 211 -11.23 1.49 22.42
C ARG A 211 -10.47 2.53 23.23
N GLY A 212 -9.37 3.04 22.69
CA GLY A 212 -8.53 4.05 23.33
C GLY A 212 -9.30 5.33 23.67
N GLY A 213 -8.62 6.22 24.40
CA GLY A 213 -9.21 7.42 24.97
C GLY A 213 -9.91 8.33 23.95
N MET A 214 -9.47 8.30 22.70
CA MET A 214 -10.03 9.09 21.60
C MET A 214 -11.53 8.82 21.33
N TRP A 215 -12.04 7.62 21.66
CA TRP A 215 -13.44 7.24 21.39
C TRP A 215 -14.38 7.48 22.57
N LYS A 216 -13.86 7.89 23.73
CA LYS A 216 -14.67 8.15 24.92
C LYS A 216 -14.98 9.64 24.98
N SER A 217 -16.26 10.02 25.09
CA SER A 217 -16.56 11.37 25.55
C SER A 217 -16.12 11.49 27.01
N ARG A 218 -15.55 12.64 27.37
CA ARG A 218 -15.42 13.01 28.78
C ARG A 218 -16.80 13.22 29.41
#